data_AF-A0A351AG68-F1
#
_entry.id   AF-A0A351AG68-F1
#
_cell.length_a   1.000
_cell.length_b   1.000
_cell.length_c   1.000
_cell.angle_alpha   90.00
_cell.angle_beta   90.00
_cell.angle_gamma   90.00
#
_symmetry.space_group_name_H-M   'P 1'
#
loop_
_entity.id
_entity.type
_entity.pdbx_description
1 polymer ?
#
loop_
_entity_poly.entity_id
_entity_poly.type
_entity_poly.pdbx_seq_one_letter_code
_entity_poly.pdbx_strand_id
1 'polypeptide(L)'
;MSSGPTQSTVRGRTRDQVMAYDVFKGIVAAGLVGLLLFLIRPAPAHGDEHGGDHGGEKHAVSADAHGSDGHDTEEHKEPSKTSPAPTPAGLAVTNVGADASFKPGDFTLRGTSPALATIRAMRGEDLVGEVQADDKGNWALPLKLEPGRMELNLTSEGAPALPVVMTVAEADDAARALALTEPRDGVALKAGRLTLRGTAQAGELVQIRQGDRILGEAKADAEGKWSFPMDFTGGQSELTFVSLGSNETVQVRLGAADAKAVVPLTLTNPTSGASLTSGTLPLRGTAPAG
;
A
#
# COMPACT_ATOMS: atom_id res chain seq x y z
N MET A 1 -61.30 12.05 55.01
CA MET A 1 -61.61 12.39 53.61
C MET A 1 -60.36 12.95 52.96
N SER A 2 -60.08 12.82 51.66
CA SER A 2 -60.25 11.73 50.67
C SER A 2 -59.64 12.23 49.35
N SER A 3 -59.11 11.31 48.53
CA SER A 3 -58.86 11.50 47.09
C SER A 3 -57.68 12.40 46.64
N GLY A 4 -56.82 11.83 45.78
CA GLY A 4 -56.00 12.57 44.79
C GLY A 4 -56.75 12.67 43.44
N PRO A 5 -56.10 12.58 42.25
CA PRO A 5 -54.71 12.15 41.94
C PRO A 5 -53.77 13.38 41.78
N THR A 6 -52.74 13.55 40.91
CA THR A 6 -52.21 12.85 39.71
C THR A 6 -50.71 13.13 39.53
N GLN A 7 -50.01 12.34 38.69
CA GLN A 7 -48.56 12.46 38.41
C GLN A 7 -48.22 13.44 37.27
N SER A 8 -47.01 14.02 37.34
CA SER A 8 -46.02 13.95 36.24
C SER A 8 -44.64 14.43 36.71
N THR A 9 -43.60 13.60 36.54
CA THR A 9 -42.21 13.94 36.85
C THR A 9 -41.40 13.99 35.56
N VAL A 10 -40.85 15.14 35.21
CA VAL A 10 -39.85 15.30 34.15
C VAL A 10 -38.63 16.00 34.75
N ARG A 11 -37.44 15.40 34.61
CA ARG A 11 -36.20 15.83 35.26
C ARG A 11 -35.08 16.01 34.24
N GLY A 12 -34.53 17.23 34.17
CA GLY A 12 -33.19 17.51 33.64
C GLY A 12 -33.03 17.55 32.11
N ARG A 13 -32.52 18.66 31.59
CA ARG A 13 -31.99 18.78 30.22
C ARG A 13 -30.77 19.72 30.23
N THR A 14 -29.57 19.16 30.32
CA THR A 14 -28.30 19.92 30.20
C THR A 14 -27.16 19.02 29.72
N ARG A 15 -26.92 19.01 28.40
CA ARG A 15 -25.60 19.03 27.72
C ARG A 15 -25.81 18.81 26.23
N ASP A 16 -25.81 19.89 25.46
CA ASP A 16 -25.51 19.80 24.03
C ASP A 16 -24.02 19.55 23.85
N GLN A 17 -23.65 18.51 23.12
CA GLN A 17 -22.30 18.39 22.56
C GLN A 17 -22.31 17.59 21.25
N VAL A 18 -21.66 18.17 20.24
CA VAL A 18 -21.14 17.56 19.00
C VAL A 18 -22.17 16.90 18.07
N MET A 19 -22.36 17.53 16.92
CA MET A 19 -23.01 16.92 15.75
C MET A 19 -22.16 15.78 15.17
N ALA A 20 -22.84 14.67 14.83
CA ALA A 20 -22.57 13.75 13.72
C ALA A 20 -21.12 13.55 13.24
N TYR A 21 -20.57 12.37 13.53
CA TYR A 21 -19.93 11.53 12.51
C TYR A 21 -20.49 10.10 12.64
N ASP A 22 -21.08 9.59 11.56
CA ASP A 22 -21.71 8.27 11.48
C ASP A 22 -21.14 7.50 10.29
N VAL A 23 -20.42 6.42 10.58
CA VAL A 23 -20.07 5.37 9.61
C VAL A 23 -20.11 4.00 10.31
N PHE A 24 -21.29 3.40 10.28
CA PHE A 24 -21.54 1.95 10.18
C PHE A 24 -20.39 0.98 10.55
N LYS A 25 -20.58 0.23 11.66
CA LYS A 25 -20.08 -1.15 11.80
C LYS A 25 -21.26 -2.11 11.82
N GLY A 26 -21.58 -2.67 10.66
CA GLY A 26 -22.69 -3.61 10.50
C GLY A 26 -22.38 -4.98 11.11
N ILE A 27 -23.07 -5.34 12.19
CA ILE A 27 -23.20 -6.73 12.65
C ILE A 27 -24.40 -7.34 11.94
N VAL A 28 -24.24 -8.52 11.34
CA VAL A 28 -25.36 -9.38 10.92
C VAL A 28 -25.10 -10.79 11.44
N ALA A 29 -26.06 -11.35 12.17
CA ALA A 29 -26.02 -12.72 12.67
C ALA A 29 -27.41 -13.36 12.56
N ALA A 30 -27.56 -14.39 11.73
CA ALA A 30 -28.65 -15.38 11.72
C ALA A 30 -28.36 -16.47 10.67
N GLY A 31 -28.84 -17.70 10.88
CA GLY A 31 -28.86 -18.75 9.85
C GLY A 31 -28.42 -20.14 10.33
N LEU A 32 -29.35 -20.94 10.87
CA LEU A 32 -29.12 -22.31 11.32
C LEU A 32 -29.93 -23.31 10.47
N VAL A 33 -29.26 -24.05 9.57
CA VAL A 33 -29.87 -25.19 8.82
C VAL A 33 -28.79 -26.23 8.45
N GLY A 34 -29.12 -27.53 8.57
CA GLY A 34 -28.69 -28.52 7.57
C GLY A 34 -27.40 -29.33 7.77
N LEU A 35 -27.26 -30.08 8.87
CA LEU A 35 -26.26 -31.16 8.94
C LEU A 35 -26.71 -32.37 8.07
N LEU A 36 -26.18 -32.48 6.85
CA LEU A 36 -26.44 -33.63 5.97
C LEU A 36 -25.27 -34.63 6.01
N LEU A 37 -25.47 -35.78 6.67
CA LEU A 37 -24.48 -36.86 6.75
C LEU A 37 -24.42 -37.66 5.44
N PHE A 38 -23.41 -37.38 4.60
CA PHE A 38 -23.11 -38.20 3.43
C PHE A 38 -22.27 -39.43 3.82
N LEU A 39 -22.92 -40.60 3.88
CA LEU A 39 -22.25 -41.88 4.13
C LEU A 39 -21.50 -42.37 2.89
N ILE A 40 -20.19 -42.11 2.82
CA ILE A 40 -19.30 -42.76 1.85
C ILE A 40 -19.16 -44.23 2.25
N ARG A 41 -19.78 -45.13 1.49
CA ARG A 41 -19.54 -46.58 1.58
C ARG A 41 -18.25 -46.92 0.80
N PRO A 42 -17.26 -47.61 1.40
CA PRO A 42 -16.20 -48.23 0.62
C PRO A 42 -16.77 -49.42 -0.17
N ALA A 43 -16.32 -49.59 -1.41
CA ALA A 43 -16.62 -50.78 -2.21
C ALA A 43 -15.66 -51.93 -1.83
N PRO A 44 -16.11 -53.20 -1.87
CA PRO A 44 -15.25 -54.33 -1.56
C PRO A 44 -14.29 -54.62 -2.72
N ALA A 45 -13.01 -54.85 -2.41
CA ALA A 45 -12.08 -55.48 -3.33
C ALA A 45 -12.28 -57.00 -3.27
N HIS A 46 -12.72 -57.62 -4.37
CA HIS A 46 -12.66 -59.08 -4.51
C HIS A 46 -11.20 -59.47 -4.78
N GLY A 47 -10.65 -60.33 -3.93
CA GLY A 47 -9.34 -60.93 -4.12
C GLY A 47 -9.50 -62.40 -4.43
N ASP A 48 -9.54 -62.75 -5.72
CA ASP A 48 -9.65 -64.13 -6.16
C ASP A 48 -8.24 -64.73 -6.35
N GLU A 49 -8.01 -65.88 -5.73
CA GLU A 49 -6.70 -66.55 -5.69
C GLU A 49 -6.40 -67.27 -7.02
N HIS A 50 -5.14 -67.27 -7.46
CA HIS A 50 -4.51 -68.44 -8.10
C HIS A 50 -2.99 -68.25 -8.21
N GLY A 51 -2.23 -69.05 -7.44
CA GLY A 51 -0.76 -69.11 -7.49
C GLY A 51 -0.29 -70.40 -6.82
N GLY A 52 -0.08 -71.45 -7.61
CA GLY A 52 0.01 -72.82 -7.12
C GLY A 52 1.42 -73.34 -6.86
N ASP A 53 1.55 -74.03 -5.72
CA ASP A 53 2.35 -75.23 -5.45
C ASP A 53 3.89 -75.22 -5.68
N HIS A 54 4.54 -76.24 -5.13
CA HIS A 54 5.97 -76.31 -4.92
C HIS A 54 6.76 -76.79 -6.13
N GLY A 55 8.01 -76.31 -6.25
CA GLY A 55 8.95 -76.77 -7.25
C GLY A 55 9.61 -78.11 -6.91
N GLY A 56 10.08 -78.81 -7.93
CA GLY A 56 10.93 -79.98 -7.79
C GLY A 56 11.08 -80.77 -9.08
N GLU A 57 12.28 -80.69 -9.68
CA GLU A 57 13.02 -81.83 -10.28
C GLU A 57 12.31 -82.78 -11.29
N LYS A 58 12.89 -83.18 -12.43
CA LYS A 58 14.32 -83.34 -12.76
C LYS A 58 14.53 -83.86 -14.21
N HIS A 59 15.78 -83.76 -14.66
CA HIS A 59 16.41 -84.39 -15.83
C HIS A 59 16.05 -83.88 -17.23
N ALA A 60 17.05 -83.99 -18.13
CA ALA A 60 17.03 -83.48 -19.49
C ALA A 60 17.44 -84.56 -20.50
N VAL A 61 16.84 -84.49 -21.69
CA VAL A 61 17.22 -85.16 -22.94
C VAL A 61 16.84 -84.11 -24.02
N SER A 62 17.74 -83.46 -24.75
CA SER A 62 18.64 -83.98 -25.81
C SER A 62 17.86 -84.66 -26.95
N ALA A 63 17.98 -84.30 -28.23
CA ALA A 63 18.49 -83.09 -28.88
C ALA A 63 17.93 -83.02 -30.33
N ASP A 64 18.22 -81.93 -31.04
CA ASP A 64 18.36 -81.84 -32.51
C ASP A 64 17.15 -82.04 -33.48
N ALA A 65 16.80 -80.92 -34.14
CA ALA A 65 16.85 -80.73 -35.61
C ALA A 65 15.59 -80.78 -36.52
N HIS A 66 15.52 -79.72 -37.35
CA HIS A 66 15.17 -79.64 -38.78
C HIS A 66 13.71 -79.52 -39.29
N GLY A 67 13.47 -78.39 -39.99
CA GLY A 67 12.52 -78.23 -41.12
C GLY A 67 11.08 -77.84 -40.79
N SER A 68 10.34 -77.13 -41.66
CA SER A 68 10.73 -76.33 -42.84
C SER A 68 9.55 -75.49 -43.36
N ASP A 69 9.86 -74.33 -43.95
CA ASP A 69 9.07 -73.55 -44.93
C ASP A 69 7.68 -72.99 -44.56
N GLY A 70 7.42 -71.76 -45.01
CA GLY A 70 6.16 -71.03 -44.79
C GLY A 70 6.30 -69.54 -45.12
N HIS A 71 6.34 -69.21 -46.42
CA HIS A 71 6.55 -67.84 -46.91
C HIS A 71 5.20 -67.16 -47.20
N ASP A 72 4.88 -66.10 -46.47
CA ASP A 72 3.85 -65.13 -46.87
C ASP A 72 4.22 -63.73 -46.37
N THR A 73 4.11 -62.73 -47.26
CA THR A 73 4.49 -61.34 -46.99
C THR A 73 3.27 -60.43 -47.09
N GLU A 74 2.46 -60.38 -46.02
CA GLU A 74 1.51 -59.29 -45.82
C GLU A 74 2.16 -58.20 -44.95
N GLU A 75 2.37 -57.01 -45.52
CA GLU A 75 2.79 -55.81 -44.80
C GLU A 75 1.61 -55.29 -43.97
N HIS A 76 1.36 -55.92 -42.81
CA HIS A 76 0.26 -55.57 -41.92
C HIS A 76 0.54 -54.24 -41.20
N LYS A 77 0.36 -53.14 -41.93
CA LYS A 77 0.58 -51.77 -41.47
C LYS A 77 -0.30 -51.48 -40.25
N GLU A 78 0.30 -51.48 -39.07
CA GLU A 78 -0.43 -51.17 -37.82
C GLU A 78 -1.20 -49.86 -37.97
N PRO A 79 -2.50 -49.82 -37.63
CA PRO A 79 -3.21 -48.56 -37.51
C PRO A 79 -2.56 -47.77 -36.38
N SER A 80 -1.93 -46.64 -36.72
CA SER A 80 -1.20 -45.80 -35.78
C SER A 80 -2.09 -45.54 -34.55
N LYS A 81 -1.70 -46.08 -33.40
CA LYS A 81 -2.42 -45.88 -32.14
C LYS A 81 -2.20 -44.43 -31.70
N THR A 82 -3.03 -43.54 -32.22
CA THR A 82 -3.16 -42.17 -31.75
C THR A 82 -3.42 -42.26 -30.25
N SER A 83 -2.43 -41.86 -29.45
CA SER A 83 -2.64 -41.66 -28.02
C SER A 83 -3.88 -40.79 -27.84
N PRO A 84 -4.75 -41.05 -26.85
CA PRO A 84 -5.77 -40.05 -26.50
C PRO A 84 -5.07 -38.71 -26.33
N ALA A 85 -5.64 -37.67 -26.95
CA ALA A 85 -5.12 -36.32 -26.80
C ALA A 85 -5.06 -35.99 -25.29
N PRO A 86 -4.00 -35.32 -24.81
CA PRO A 86 -3.91 -34.98 -23.39
C PRO A 86 -5.15 -34.17 -23.01
N THR A 87 -5.81 -34.56 -21.92
CA THR A 87 -6.97 -33.82 -21.37
C THR A 87 -6.58 -32.34 -21.28
N PRO A 88 -7.30 -31.42 -21.96
CA PRO A 88 -6.88 -30.03 -22.02
C PRO A 88 -6.73 -29.47 -20.61
N ALA A 89 -5.57 -28.88 -20.31
CA ALA A 89 -5.35 -28.22 -19.04
C ALA A 89 -6.39 -27.10 -18.91
N GLY A 90 -7.24 -27.17 -17.89
CA GLY A 90 -8.28 -26.18 -17.67
C GLY A 90 -7.69 -24.78 -17.49
N LEU A 91 -8.46 -23.75 -17.85
CA LEU A 91 -8.11 -22.37 -17.53
C LEU A 91 -7.97 -22.25 -16.01
N ALA A 92 -6.77 -21.94 -15.54
CA ALA A 92 -6.44 -21.83 -14.12
C ALA A 92 -5.37 -20.76 -13.90
N VAL A 93 -5.38 -20.14 -12.72
CA VAL A 93 -4.37 -19.15 -12.29
C VAL A 93 -3.40 -19.82 -11.32
N THR A 94 -2.11 -19.53 -11.45
CA THR A 94 -1.03 -20.17 -10.65
C THR A 94 -0.33 -19.22 -9.68
N ASN A 95 -0.58 -17.91 -9.73
CA ASN A 95 0.07 -16.92 -8.87
C ASN A 95 -0.86 -15.93 -8.14
N VAL A 96 -2.15 -16.27 -8.03
CA VAL A 96 -3.12 -15.60 -7.14
C VAL A 96 -3.76 -16.68 -6.28
N GLY A 97 -3.54 -16.60 -4.96
CA GLY A 97 -4.23 -17.44 -3.98
C GLY A 97 -5.45 -16.74 -3.38
N ALA A 98 -6.27 -17.48 -2.64
CA ALA A 98 -7.23 -16.87 -1.72
C ALA A 98 -6.48 -15.95 -0.73
N ASP A 99 -7.11 -14.82 -0.39
CA ASP A 99 -6.60 -13.80 0.55
C ASP A 99 -5.22 -13.19 0.21
N ALA A 100 -4.74 -13.36 -1.03
CA ALA A 100 -3.51 -12.73 -1.50
C ALA A 100 -3.68 -11.20 -1.61
N SER A 101 -2.79 -10.47 -0.92
CA SER A 101 -2.70 -9.00 -0.97
C SER A 101 -1.50 -8.56 -1.82
N PHE A 102 -1.72 -7.60 -2.71
CA PHE A 102 -0.73 -7.13 -3.69
C PHE A 102 -0.40 -5.65 -3.47
N LYS A 103 0.80 -5.20 -3.88
CA LYS A 103 1.11 -3.76 -3.97
C LYS A 103 0.66 -3.19 -5.33
N PRO A 104 0.25 -1.92 -5.42
CA PRO A 104 0.04 -1.25 -6.70
C PRO A 104 1.31 -1.22 -7.53
N GLY A 105 1.17 -1.25 -8.86
CA GLY A 105 2.30 -1.31 -9.79
C GLY A 105 2.09 -2.29 -10.93
N ASP A 106 3.17 -2.67 -11.59
CA ASP A 106 3.13 -3.62 -12.70
C ASP A 106 3.14 -5.07 -12.18
N PHE A 107 2.20 -5.88 -12.66
CA PHE A 107 2.02 -7.27 -12.27
C PHE A 107 1.97 -8.16 -13.51
N THR A 108 2.19 -9.46 -13.32
CA THR A 108 1.97 -10.46 -14.36
C THR A 108 1.11 -11.57 -13.78
N LEU A 109 -0.15 -11.64 -14.20
CA LEU A 109 -1.03 -12.76 -13.88
C LEU A 109 -0.55 -13.97 -14.69
N ARG A 110 -0.42 -15.13 -14.06
CA ARG A 110 0.12 -16.35 -14.66
C ARG A 110 -0.83 -17.51 -14.46
N GLY A 111 -0.80 -18.46 -15.38
CA GLY A 111 -1.68 -19.61 -15.31
C GLY A 111 -1.44 -20.67 -16.36
N THR A 112 -2.37 -21.61 -16.41
CA THR A 112 -2.46 -22.67 -17.42
C THR A 112 -3.77 -22.58 -18.18
N SER A 113 -3.80 -23.19 -19.37
CA SER A 113 -4.94 -23.29 -20.29
C SER A 113 -4.62 -24.38 -21.33
N PRO A 114 -5.49 -24.69 -22.31
CA PRO A 114 -5.09 -25.46 -23.48
C PRO A 114 -3.94 -24.77 -24.24
N ALA A 115 -3.05 -25.54 -24.87
CA ALA A 115 -1.94 -24.98 -25.65
C ALA A 115 -2.45 -24.07 -26.78
N LEU A 116 -1.76 -22.95 -27.01
CA LEU A 116 -2.11 -21.92 -28.00
C LEU A 116 -3.50 -21.26 -27.82
N ALA A 117 -4.20 -21.48 -26.71
CA ALA A 117 -5.49 -20.83 -26.43
C ALA A 117 -5.32 -19.32 -26.18
N THR A 118 -6.34 -18.52 -26.48
CA THR A 118 -6.40 -17.09 -26.17
C THR A 118 -7.15 -16.86 -24.86
N ILE A 119 -6.48 -16.25 -23.89
CA ILE A 119 -7.04 -15.86 -22.59
C ILE A 119 -7.39 -14.37 -22.63
N ARG A 120 -8.65 -14.04 -22.30
CA ARG A 120 -9.13 -12.66 -22.11
C ARG A 120 -9.45 -12.39 -20.65
N ALA A 121 -8.99 -11.25 -20.14
CA ALA A 121 -9.33 -10.76 -18.80
C ALA A 121 -10.29 -9.57 -18.87
N MET A 122 -11.53 -9.78 -18.42
CA MET A 122 -12.58 -8.75 -18.41
C MET A 122 -12.77 -8.15 -17.02
N ARG A 123 -12.91 -6.82 -16.90
CA ARG A 123 -13.33 -6.11 -15.68
C ARG A 123 -14.74 -5.56 -15.93
N GLY A 124 -15.77 -6.33 -15.59
CA GLY A 124 -17.12 -6.07 -16.08
C GLY A 124 -17.20 -6.35 -17.58
N GLU A 125 -17.57 -5.34 -18.38
CA GLU A 125 -17.58 -5.42 -19.85
C GLU A 125 -16.26 -4.95 -20.50
N ASP A 126 -15.34 -4.34 -19.73
CA ASP A 126 -14.08 -3.81 -20.25
C ASP A 126 -13.01 -4.91 -20.40
N LEU A 127 -12.39 -5.02 -21.58
CA LEU A 127 -11.22 -5.90 -21.80
C LEU A 127 -9.96 -5.23 -21.23
N VAL A 128 -9.46 -5.75 -20.10
CA VAL A 128 -8.24 -5.25 -19.44
C VAL A 128 -6.98 -5.81 -20.09
N GLY A 129 -7.06 -7.00 -20.69
CA GLY A 129 -5.94 -7.58 -21.43
C GLY A 129 -6.28 -8.91 -22.10
N GLU A 130 -5.50 -9.25 -23.13
CA GLU A 130 -5.58 -10.50 -23.89
C GLU A 130 -4.17 -11.07 -24.06
N VAL A 131 -4.01 -12.39 -23.94
CA VAL A 131 -2.74 -13.08 -24.16
C VAL A 131 -2.97 -14.48 -24.75
N GLN A 132 -2.08 -14.95 -25.62
CA GLN A 132 -2.08 -16.34 -26.08
C GLN A 132 -1.16 -17.20 -25.21
N ALA A 133 -1.58 -18.42 -24.91
CA ALA A 133 -0.76 -19.42 -24.23
C ALA A 133 0.33 -20.00 -25.14
N ASP A 134 1.41 -20.53 -24.54
CA ASP A 134 2.48 -21.20 -25.27
C ASP A 134 2.07 -22.60 -25.79
N ASP A 135 3.04 -23.29 -26.41
CA ASP A 135 2.91 -24.67 -26.93
C ASP A 135 2.63 -25.72 -25.84
N LYS A 136 2.73 -25.36 -24.56
CA LYS A 136 2.51 -26.21 -23.38
C LYS A 136 1.31 -25.73 -22.55
N GLY A 137 0.63 -24.65 -22.96
CA GLY A 137 -0.53 -24.09 -22.28
C GLY A 137 -0.22 -23.10 -21.15
N ASN A 138 1.03 -22.69 -20.95
CA ASN A 138 1.39 -21.64 -19.99
C ASN A 138 1.05 -20.26 -20.55
N TRP A 139 0.53 -19.36 -19.72
CA TRP A 139 0.29 -17.96 -20.12
C TRP A 139 0.74 -16.97 -19.04
N ALA A 140 1.05 -15.74 -19.47
CA ALA A 140 1.56 -14.67 -18.64
C ALA A 140 1.01 -13.32 -19.13
N LEU A 141 -0.08 -12.86 -18.50
CA LEU A 141 -0.77 -11.62 -18.85
C LEU A 141 -0.21 -10.44 -18.01
N PRO A 142 0.44 -9.43 -18.61
CA PRO A 142 0.80 -8.22 -17.90
C PRO A 142 -0.46 -7.42 -17.52
N LEU A 143 -0.50 -6.90 -16.29
CA LEU A 143 -1.59 -6.09 -15.75
C LEU A 143 -1.02 -4.90 -14.97
N LYS A 144 -1.78 -3.80 -14.92
CA LYS A 144 -1.53 -2.71 -13.96
C LYS A 144 -2.43 -2.89 -12.74
N LEU A 145 -1.83 -2.95 -11.55
CA LEU A 145 -2.54 -2.97 -10.28
C LEU A 145 -2.71 -1.54 -9.76
N GLU A 146 -3.96 -1.16 -9.58
CA GLU A 146 -4.43 0.07 -8.95
C GLU A 146 -4.88 -0.27 -7.51
N PRO A 147 -4.79 0.66 -6.53
CA PRO A 147 -5.28 0.42 -5.18
C PRO A 147 -6.73 -0.07 -5.10
N GLY A 148 -7.03 -0.91 -4.11
CA GLY A 148 -8.37 -1.41 -3.81
C GLY A 148 -8.66 -2.80 -4.37
N ARG A 149 -9.95 -3.16 -4.45
CA ARG A 149 -10.40 -4.50 -4.87
C ARG A 149 -10.62 -4.54 -6.37
N MET A 150 -9.85 -5.38 -7.07
CA MET A 150 -10.01 -5.67 -8.49
C MET A 150 -10.70 -7.02 -8.68
N GLU A 151 -11.72 -7.05 -9.53
CA GLU A 151 -12.36 -8.27 -10.01
C GLU A 151 -12.09 -8.43 -11.51
N LEU A 152 -11.62 -9.62 -11.90
CA LEU A 152 -11.45 -10.02 -13.28
C LEU A 152 -12.27 -11.28 -13.54
N ASN A 153 -12.87 -11.38 -14.72
CA ASN A 153 -13.42 -12.62 -15.25
C ASN A 153 -12.52 -13.09 -16.40
N LEU A 154 -11.79 -14.18 -16.21
CA LEU A 154 -10.96 -14.78 -17.24
C LEU A 154 -11.81 -15.68 -18.13
N THR A 155 -11.58 -15.61 -19.44
CA THR A 155 -12.24 -16.49 -20.43
C THR A 155 -11.23 -17.05 -21.42
N SER A 156 -11.48 -18.28 -21.87
CA SER A 156 -10.72 -19.00 -22.91
C SER A 156 -11.70 -19.84 -23.70
N GLU A 157 -11.47 -20.01 -25.00
CA GLU A 157 -12.29 -20.93 -25.81
C GLU A 157 -12.23 -22.36 -25.23
N GLY A 158 -13.37 -23.07 -25.26
CA GLY A 158 -13.51 -24.42 -24.72
C GLY A 158 -13.44 -24.56 -23.19
N ALA A 159 -13.19 -23.48 -22.44
CA ALA A 159 -13.08 -23.51 -20.98
C ALA A 159 -14.24 -22.74 -20.30
N PRO A 160 -14.64 -23.12 -19.07
CA PRO A 160 -15.51 -22.28 -18.26
C PRO A 160 -14.82 -20.97 -17.89
N ALA A 161 -15.62 -19.91 -17.71
CA ALA A 161 -15.11 -18.62 -17.23
C ALA A 161 -14.61 -18.75 -15.77
N LEU A 162 -13.48 -18.12 -15.47
CA LEU A 162 -12.79 -18.19 -14.18
C LEU A 162 -12.75 -16.80 -13.53
N PRO A 163 -13.57 -16.55 -12.48
CA PRO A 163 -13.48 -15.30 -11.71
C PRO A 163 -12.19 -15.28 -10.87
N VAL A 164 -11.53 -14.12 -10.86
CA VAL A 164 -10.31 -13.85 -10.09
C VAL A 164 -10.50 -12.55 -9.33
N VAL A 165 -10.40 -12.62 -8.00
CA VAL A 165 -10.48 -11.45 -7.12
C VAL A 165 -9.08 -11.19 -6.57
N MET A 166 -8.63 -9.94 -6.66
CA MET A 166 -7.36 -9.48 -6.09
C MET A 166 -7.64 -8.27 -5.19
N THR A 167 -7.08 -8.30 -3.98
CA THR A 167 -7.05 -7.12 -3.10
C THR A 167 -5.68 -6.47 -3.26
N VAL A 168 -5.65 -5.30 -3.87
CA VAL A 168 -4.46 -4.46 -3.93
C VAL A 168 -4.50 -3.53 -2.73
N ALA A 169 -3.42 -3.52 -1.94
CA ALA A 169 -3.24 -2.56 -0.87
C ALA A 169 -3.22 -1.12 -1.42
N GLU A 170 -3.42 -0.15 -0.53
CA GLU A 170 -3.12 1.24 -0.87
C GLU A 170 -1.66 1.40 -1.31
N ALA A 171 -1.39 2.46 -2.06
CA ALA A 171 -0.02 2.79 -2.44
C ALA A 171 0.83 2.99 -1.17
N ASP A 172 1.91 2.21 -1.07
CA ASP A 172 2.91 2.29 -0.01
C ASP A 172 3.76 3.55 -0.24
N ASP A 173 3.14 4.72 -0.02
CA ASP A 173 3.78 6.02 -0.06
C ASP A 173 4.91 6.02 0.98
N ALA A 174 6.16 6.09 0.50
CA ALA A 174 7.31 5.65 1.28
C ALA A 174 7.46 6.50 2.55
N ALA A 175 7.21 5.87 3.70
CA ALA A 175 6.98 6.53 4.99
C ALA A 175 7.98 7.67 5.26
N ARG A 176 7.47 8.91 5.27
CA ARG A 176 8.31 10.11 5.21
C ARG A 176 8.20 10.95 6.48
N ALA A 177 9.26 10.86 7.27
CA ALA A 177 9.39 11.56 8.54
C ALA A 177 9.07 13.06 8.44
N LEU A 178 8.38 13.52 9.47
CA LEU A 178 8.16 14.93 9.75
C LEU A 178 9.51 15.62 9.96
N ALA A 179 9.74 16.74 9.28
CA ALA A 179 10.90 17.59 9.53
C ALA A 179 10.62 19.04 9.12
N LEU A 180 11.29 19.99 9.76
CA LEU A 180 11.49 21.33 9.22
C LEU A 180 12.82 21.33 8.44
N THR A 181 12.81 21.81 7.20
CA THR A 181 14.00 21.94 6.35
C THR A 181 14.49 23.39 6.25
N GLU A 182 13.58 24.37 6.27
CA GLU A 182 13.89 25.80 6.33
C GLU A 182 12.88 26.53 7.24
N PRO A 183 13.31 27.45 8.12
CA PRO A 183 14.68 27.71 8.56
C PRO A 183 15.33 26.50 9.25
N ARG A 184 16.66 26.52 9.42
CA ARG A 184 17.38 25.50 10.21
C ARG A 184 17.19 25.73 11.71
N ASP A 185 17.27 24.65 12.50
CA ASP A 185 17.28 24.74 13.96
C ASP A 185 18.46 25.59 14.49
N GLY A 186 18.20 26.32 15.58
CA GLY A 186 19.13 27.24 16.22
C GLY A 186 19.44 28.53 15.44
N VAL A 187 18.88 28.74 14.25
CA VAL A 187 19.26 29.89 13.42
C VAL A 187 18.68 31.21 13.95
N ALA A 188 19.52 32.25 13.99
CA ALA A 188 19.14 33.57 14.46
C ALA A 188 18.47 34.40 13.35
N LEU A 189 17.24 34.85 13.58
CA LEU A 189 16.41 35.56 12.59
C LEU A 189 16.01 36.96 13.07
N LYS A 190 15.82 37.89 12.13
CA LYS A 190 15.20 39.19 12.39
C LYS A 190 13.69 39.06 12.35
N ALA A 191 12.99 39.93 13.07
CA ALA A 191 11.55 40.07 12.95
C ALA A 191 11.12 40.42 11.51
N GLY A 192 9.99 39.88 11.05
CA GLY A 192 9.47 40.05 9.71
C GLY A 192 8.83 38.77 9.16
N ARG A 193 8.46 38.82 7.87
CA ARG A 193 7.80 37.70 7.19
C ARG A 193 8.76 36.52 7.00
N LEU A 194 8.35 35.35 7.48
CA LEU A 194 9.06 34.08 7.42
C LEU A 194 8.22 33.05 6.64
N THR A 195 8.88 32.11 5.97
CA THR A 195 8.23 30.92 5.42
C THR A 195 8.91 29.71 6.02
N LEU A 196 8.14 28.92 6.79
CA LEU A 196 8.54 27.60 7.24
C LEU A 196 8.35 26.62 6.07
N ARG A 197 9.29 25.70 5.88
CA ARG A 197 9.23 24.60 4.90
C ARG A 197 9.69 23.31 5.54
N GLY A 198 9.13 22.20 5.11
CA GLY A 198 9.50 20.91 5.67
C GLY A 198 9.00 19.72 4.88
N THR A 199 9.12 18.55 5.50
CA THR A 199 8.61 17.27 4.99
C THR A 199 7.61 16.65 5.94
N ALA A 200 6.73 15.82 5.39
CA ALA A 200 5.86 14.86 6.06
C ALA A 200 5.43 13.80 5.02
N GLN A 201 4.54 12.89 5.40
CA GLN A 201 3.86 11.98 4.47
C GLN A 201 3.09 12.75 3.38
N ALA A 202 2.93 12.22 2.17
CA ALA A 202 2.19 12.93 1.14
C ALA A 202 0.72 13.12 1.55
N GLY A 203 0.21 14.35 1.38
CA GLY A 203 -1.17 14.68 1.72
C GLY A 203 -1.52 14.80 3.22
N GLU A 204 -0.60 14.56 4.15
CA GLU A 204 -0.84 14.79 5.59
C GLU A 204 -0.98 16.29 5.92
N LEU A 205 -1.62 16.58 7.07
CA LEU A 205 -1.64 17.91 7.68
C LEU A 205 -0.58 17.99 8.78
N VAL A 206 0.32 18.97 8.67
CA VAL A 206 1.27 19.35 9.71
C VAL A 206 0.71 20.55 10.46
N GLN A 207 0.38 20.35 11.73
CA GLN A 207 -0.04 21.41 12.64
C GLN A 207 1.17 22.08 13.28
N ILE A 208 1.16 23.41 13.31
CA ILE A 208 2.30 24.24 13.70
C ILE A 208 1.91 25.03 14.96
N ARG A 209 2.71 24.91 16.01
CA ARG A 209 2.46 25.50 17.33
C ARG A 209 3.65 26.31 17.85
N GLN A 210 3.38 27.27 18.72
CA GLN A 210 4.35 28.01 19.52
C GLN A 210 3.90 27.93 20.99
N GLY A 211 4.54 27.03 21.77
CA GLY A 211 3.95 26.55 23.02
C GLY A 211 2.57 25.93 22.79
N ASP A 212 1.60 26.23 23.67
CA ASP A 212 0.22 25.75 23.54
C ASP A 212 -0.57 26.40 22.39
N ARG A 213 -0.08 27.50 21.81
CA ARG A 213 -0.77 28.24 20.75
C ARG A 213 -0.55 27.57 19.39
N ILE A 214 -1.62 27.06 18.78
CA ILE A 214 -1.65 26.74 17.35
C ILE A 214 -1.49 28.04 16.54
N LEU A 215 -0.53 28.05 15.62
CA LEU A 215 -0.31 29.12 14.64
C LEU A 215 -1.08 28.86 13.34
N GLY A 216 -1.21 27.60 12.96
CA GLY A 216 -1.95 27.15 11.78
C GLY A 216 -1.58 25.72 11.39
N GLU A 217 -1.96 25.33 10.18
CA GLU A 217 -1.70 24.01 9.61
C GLU A 217 -1.23 24.15 8.16
N ALA A 218 -0.40 23.22 7.70
CA ALA A 218 0.06 23.13 6.32
C ALA A 218 -0.10 21.70 5.80
N LYS A 219 -0.71 21.55 4.63
CA LYS A 219 -0.82 20.25 3.95
C LYS A 219 0.47 19.94 3.19
N ALA A 220 0.92 18.68 3.23
CA ALA A 220 1.98 18.18 2.38
C ALA A 220 1.48 17.94 0.94
N ASP A 221 2.31 18.28 -0.05
CA ASP A 221 2.08 17.97 -1.47
C ASP A 221 2.28 16.48 -1.79
N ALA A 222 2.08 16.09 -3.05
CA ALA A 222 2.29 14.72 -3.53
C ALA A 222 3.76 14.27 -3.39
N GLU A 223 4.68 15.23 -3.39
CA GLU A 223 6.11 15.05 -3.16
C GLU A 223 6.50 15.14 -1.67
N GLY A 224 5.54 15.08 -0.74
CA GLY A 224 5.75 15.05 0.72
C GLY A 224 6.38 16.33 1.32
N LYS A 225 6.20 17.49 0.69
CA LYS A 225 6.71 18.80 1.14
C LYS A 225 5.57 19.68 1.61
N TRP A 226 5.79 20.46 2.65
CA TRP A 226 4.83 21.46 3.12
C TRP A 226 5.48 22.83 3.25
N SER A 227 4.66 23.89 3.24
CA SER A 227 5.12 25.28 3.33
C SER A 227 4.10 26.13 4.09
N PHE A 228 4.55 26.91 5.07
CA PHE A 228 3.68 27.76 5.91
C PHE A 228 4.27 29.18 6.06
N PRO A 229 3.59 30.22 5.54
CA PRO A 229 3.99 31.60 5.77
C PRO A 229 3.52 32.09 7.15
N MET A 230 4.39 32.79 7.88
CA MET A 230 4.08 33.43 9.16
C MET A 230 4.80 34.77 9.29
N ASP A 231 4.31 35.64 10.17
CA ASP A 231 5.06 36.82 10.61
C ASP A 231 5.82 36.48 11.90
N PHE A 232 7.14 36.41 11.82
CA PHE A 232 8.01 36.14 12.95
C PHE A 232 8.27 37.43 13.73
N THR A 233 7.98 37.43 15.03
CA THR A 233 8.11 38.61 15.91
C THR A 233 9.55 38.97 16.27
N GLY A 234 10.53 38.12 15.93
CA GLY A 234 11.85 38.17 16.54
C GLY A 234 11.85 37.62 17.98
N GLY A 235 13.02 37.65 18.61
CA GLY A 235 13.25 37.02 19.92
C GLY A 235 13.64 35.54 19.81
N GLN A 236 13.80 34.88 20.96
CA GLN A 236 13.87 33.42 21.03
C GLN A 236 12.46 32.84 20.86
N SER A 237 12.31 31.73 20.15
CA SER A 237 11.02 31.04 20.01
C SER A 237 11.20 29.56 19.77
N GLU A 238 10.39 28.75 20.47
CA GLU A 238 10.32 27.31 20.25
C GLU A 238 9.03 26.99 19.49
N LEU A 239 9.18 26.38 18.31
CA LEU A 239 8.11 25.91 17.46
C LEU A 239 7.99 24.40 17.58
N THR A 240 6.76 23.90 17.64
CA THR A 240 6.44 22.47 17.63
C THR A 240 5.59 22.15 16.42
N PHE A 241 6.03 21.16 15.64
CA PHE A 241 5.37 20.62 14.46
C PHE A 241 4.79 19.26 14.83
N VAL A 242 3.54 18.99 14.47
CA VAL A 242 2.87 17.71 14.72
C VAL A 242 2.20 17.25 13.43
N SER A 243 2.51 16.05 12.95
CA SER A 243 1.69 15.44 11.88
C SER A 243 0.41 14.89 12.50
N LEU A 244 -0.74 15.23 11.92
CA LEU A 244 -2.05 14.79 12.40
C LEU A 244 -2.43 13.36 11.96
N GLY A 245 -1.69 12.74 11.03
CA GLY A 245 -1.88 11.35 10.64
C GLY A 245 -0.99 10.40 11.45
N SER A 246 0.33 10.59 11.36
CA SER A 246 1.33 9.77 12.06
C SER A 246 1.49 10.06 13.56
N ASN A 247 1.03 11.22 14.04
CA ASN A 247 1.31 11.77 15.39
C ASN A 247 2.80 12.00 15.68
N GLU A 248 3.67 11.98 14.66
CA GLU A 248 5.07 12.38 14.80
C GLU A 248 5.16 13.85 15.23
N THR A 249 6.14 14.17 16.09
CA THR A 249 6.33 15.52 16.65
C THR A 249 7.79 15.95 16.54
N VAL A 250 8.02 17.14 16.01
CA VAL A 250 9.35 17.77 15.87
C VAL A 250 9.36 19.13 16.56
N GLN A 251 10.45 19.47 17.25
CA GLN A 251 10.64 20.76 17.89
C GLN A 251 11.86 21.49 17.30
N VAL A 252 11.74 22.81 17.13
CA VAL A 252 12.78 23.68 16.55
C VAL A 252 12.84 24.99 17.30
N ARG A 253 14.05 25.52 17.51
CA ARG A 253 14.32 26.80 18.17
C ARG A 253 14.80 27.82 17.16
N LEU A 254 14.13 28.96 17.11
CA LEU A 254 14.52 30.13 16.32
C LEU A 254 15.12 31.18 17.26
N GLY A 255 16.32 31.64 16.92
CA GLY A 255 17.06 32.60 17.73
C GLY A 255 16.74 34.05 17.38
N ALA A 256 16.99 34.96 18.32
CA ALA A 256 17.02 36.39 18.03
C ALA A 256 18.30 36.72 17.24
N ALA A 257 18.18 37.31 16.04
CA ALA A 257 19.33 37.94 15.40
C ALA A 257 19.66 39.25 16.11
N ASP A 258 20.88 39.37 16.63
CA ASP A 258 21.37 40.59 17.25
C ASP A 258 21.20 41.80 16.32
N ALA A 259 20.62 42.86 16.86
CA ALA A 259 20.65 44.16 16.22
C ALA A 259 22.10 44.65 16.24
N LYS A 260 22.74 44.77 15.07
CA LYS A 260 24.11 45.30 14.95
C LYS A 260 24.16 46.64 15.69
N ALA A 261 24.93 46.70 16.77
CA ALA A 261 24.94 47.84 17.67
C ALA A 261 25.29 49.12 16.90
N VAL A 262 24.35 50.07 16.88
CA VAL A 262 24.58 51.41 16.34
C VAL A 262 25.44 52.16 17.36
N VAL A 263 26.77 52.06 17.21
CA VAL A 263 27.70 52.89 17.98
C VAL A 263 27.45 54.35 17.59
N PRO A 264 26.95 55.20 18.50
CA PRO A 264 26.66 56.59 18.15
C PRO A 264 27.96 57.34 17.90
N LEU A 265 27.95 58.26 16.93
CA LEU A 265 29.01 59.24 16.79
C LEU A 265 28.99 60.14 18.03
N THR A 266 30.07 60.18 18.80
CA THR A 266 30.20 61.13 19.92
C THR A 266 31.02 62.32 19.46
N LEU A 267 30.55 63.54 19.73
CA LEU A 267 31.35 64.75 19.58
C LEU A 267 32.00 65.07 20.93
N THR A 268 33.33 65.04 20.98
CA THR A 268 34.13 65.32 22.19
C THR A 268 34.67 66.74 22.23
N ASN A 269 34.65 67.47 21.11
CA ASN A 269 34.94 68.91 21.06
C ASN A 269 34.23 69.60 19.88
N PRO A 270 33.63 70.80 20.06
CA PRO A 270 33.46 71.52 21.32
C PRO A 270 32.38 70.90 22.23
N THR A 271 32.51 71.09 23.54
CA THR A 271 31.49 70.74 24.54
C THR A 271 30.21 71.55 24.30
N SER A 272 29.04 70.92 24.53
CA SER A 272 27.75 71.62 24.47
C SER A 272 27.74 72.85 25.40
N GLY A 273 27.28 74.00 24.87
CA GLY A 273 27.26 75.28 25.59
C GLY A 273 28.56 76.08 25.55
N ALA A 274 29.62 75.62 24.88
CA ALA A 274 30.84 76.42 24.71
C ALA A 274 30.60 77.66 23.82
N SER A 275 30.99 78.85 24.29
CA SER A 275 31.06 80.06 23.47
C SER A 275 32.21 79.96 22.46
N LEU A 276 31.92 80.07 21.18
CA LEU A 276 32.89 79.90 20.08
C LEU A 276 33.19 81.24 19.40
N THR A 277 34.46 81.63 19.35
CA THR A 277 34.92 82.75 18.52
C THR A 277 34.87 82.37 17.05
N SER A 278 34.46 83.30 16.18
CA SER A 278 34.43 83.08 14.72
C SER A 278 35.81 82.73 14.18
N GLY A 279 35.93 81.58 13.51
CA GLY A 279 37.19 81.03 13.03
C GLY A 279 37.09 79.54 12.65
N THR A 280 38.22 78.91 12.38
CA THR A 280 38.26 77.46 12.05
C THR A 280 38.12 76.63 13.34
N LEU A 281 37.07 75.81 13.41
CA LEU A 281 36.74 75.01 14.59
C LEU A 281 37.27 73.56 14.45
N PRO A 282 38.21 73.11 15.31
CA PRO A 282 38.66 71.73 15.32
C PRO A 282 37.63 70.82 16.01
N LEU A 283 36.66 70.35 15.24
CA LEU A 283 35.74 69.29 15.69
C LEU A 283 36.54 68.02 16.05
N ARG A 284 36.22 67.42 17.19
CA ARG A 284 36.76 66.09 17.58
C ARG A 284 35.61 65.20 18.01
N GLY A 285 35.75 63.91 17.72
CA GLY A 285 34.74 62.92 18.05
C GLY A 285 35.23 61.50 17.83
N THR A 286 34.41 60.51 18.22
CA THR A 286 34.66 59.08 18.00
C THR A 286 33.70 58.53 16.95
N ALA A 287 34.25 57.83 15.96
CA ALA A 287 33.48 56.97 15.05
C ALA A 287 33.86 55.51 15.29
N PRO A 288 32.97 54.53 15.01
CA PRO A 288 33.37 53.13 14.92
C PRO A 288 34.42 52.93 13.82
N ALA A 289 35.26 51.91 13.96
CA ALA A 289 36.18 51.50 12.89
C ALA A 289 35.40 51.07 11.64
N GLY A 290 35.92 51.43 10.46
CA GLY A 290 35.39 51.08 9.14
C GLY A 290 35.94 49.76 8.61
#